data_AF-A0A257NU39-F1
#
_entry.id   AF-A0A257NU39-F1
#
_cell.length_a   1.000
_cell.length_b   1.000
_cell.length_c   1.000
_cell.angle_alpha   90.00
_cell.angle_beta   90.00
_cell.angle_gamma   90.00
#
_symmetry.space_group_name_H-M   'P 1'
#
loop_
_entity.id
_entity.type
_entity.pdbx_description
1 polymer ?
#
loop_
_entity_poly.entity_id
_entity_poly.type
_entity_poly.pdbx_seq_one_letter_code
_entity_poly.pdbx_strand_id
1 'polypeptide(L)'
;MSWATRRKLLITLIFGAIVFAFISVVLIATLKQTPTCTDGVQNQGEAGVDCGGPCPYLCTAQELPPTVLFTTALTNADGRTVAAMDVLAP
;
A
#
# COMPACT_ATOMS: atom_id res chain seq x y z
N MET A 1 36.62 -27.75 -33.07
CA MET A 1 35.75 -28.15 -31.94
C MET A 1 35.37 -29.61 -32.09
N SER A 2 35.72 -30.46 -31.13
CA SER A 2 35.38 -31.89 -31.21
C SER A 2 33.87 -32.09 -31.05
N TRP A 3 33.31 -33.09 -31.72
CA TRP A 3 31.90 -33.49 -31.62
C TRP A 3 31.48 -33.83 -30.18
N ALA A 4 32.42 -34.36 -29.38
CA ALA A 4 32.23 -34.61 -27.96
C ALA A 4 32.12 -33.31 -27.14
N THR A 5 32.90 -32.27 -27.49
CA THR A 5 32.84 -30.94 -26.84
C THR A 5 31.50 -30.25 -27.11
N ARG A 6 30.95 -30.34 -28.33
CA ARG A 6 29.66 -29.72 -28.69
C ARG A 6 28.48 -30.34 -27.92
N ARG A 7 28.46 -31.67 -27.78
CA ARG A 7 27.42 -32.38 -27.00
C ARG A 7 27.53 -32.09 -25.50
N LYS A 8 28.75 -32.07 -24.98
CA LYS A 8 29.02 -31.72 -23.58
C LYS A 8 28.59 -30.28 -23.26
N LEU A 9 28.86 -29.33 -24.16
CA LEU A 9 28.41 -27.94 -24.06
C LEU A 9 26.88 -27.80 -24.05
N LEU A 10 26.20 -28.50 -24.95
CA LEU A 10 24.72 -28.47 -25.01
C LEU A 10 24.10 -29.01 -23.71
N ILE A 11 24.62 -30.12 -23.18
CA ILE A 11 24.11 -30.73 -21.93
C ILE A 11 24.35 -29.78 -20.74
N THR A 12 25.54 -29.17 -20.64
CA THR A 12 25.83 -28.22 -19.56
C THR A 12 24.98 -26.96 -19.62
N LEU A 13 24.66 -26.46 -20.82
CA LEU A 13 23.79 -25.29 -20.99
C LEU A 13 22.34 -25.61 -20.61
N ILE A 14 21.82 -26.77 -21.00
CA ILE A 14 20.46 -27.20 -20.64
C ILE A 14 20.35 -27.38 -19.12
N PHE A 15 21.30 -28.06 -18.49
CA PHE A 15 21.30 -28.23 -17.04
C PHE A 15 21.39 -26.88 -16.31
N GLY A 16 22.26 -25.98 -16.77
CA GLY A 16 22.36 -24.63 -16.22
C GLY A 16 21.06 -23.83 -16.36
N ALA A 17 20.37 -23.93 -17.51
CA ALA A 17 19.08 -23.27 -17.73
C ALA A 17 17.99 -23.82 -16.80
N ILE A 18 17.95 -25.14 -16.58
CA ILE A 18 17.00 -25.78 -15.66
C ILE A 18 17.28 -25.33 -14.22
N VAL A 19 18.56 -25.32 -13.80
CA VAL A 19 18.95 -24.86 -12.46
C VAL A 19 18.59 -23.39 -12.27
N PHE A 20 18.85 -22.54 -13.27
CA PHE A 20 18.49 -21.13 -13.21
C PHE A 20 16.97 -20.92 -13.13
N ALA A 21 16.19 -21.67 -13.92
CA ALA A 21 14.73 -21.62 -13.86
C ALA A 21 14.19 -22.11 -12.50
N PHE A 22 14.80 -23.14 -11.92
CA PHE A 22 14.42 -23.62 -10.60
C PHE A 22 14.74 -22.58 -9.51
N ILE A 23 15.94 -22.00 -9.55
CA ILE A 23 16.33 -20.93 -8.62
C ILE A 23 15.40 -19.72 -8.76
N SER A 24 15.07 -19.29 -9.99
CA SER A 24 14.18 -18.15 -10.20
C SER A 24 12.75 -18.43 -9.71
N VAL A 25 12.23 -19.64 -9.93
CA VAL A 25 10.91 -20.05 -9.40
C VAL A 25 10.92 -20.05 -7.88
N VAL A 26 11.94 -20.63 -7.25
CA VAL A 26 12.07 -20.64 -5.77
C VAL A 26 12.19 -19.21 -5.25
N LEU A 27 13.00 -18.37 -5.87
CA LEU A 27 13.20 -16.98 -5.48
C LEU A 27 11.87 -16.20 -5.53
N ILE A 28 11.11 -16.35 -6.61
CA ILE A 28 9.80 -15.70 -6.78
C ILE A 28 8.80 -16.25 -5.76
N ALA A 29 8.85 -17.55 -5.44
CA ALA A 29 7.93 -18.15 -4.48
C ALA A 29 8.23 -17.78 -3.02
N THR A 30 9.49 -17.54 -2.65
CA THR A 30 9.88 -17.29 -1.24
C THR A 30 10.08 -15.82 -0.90
N LEU A 31 10.49 -14.98 -1.87
CA LEU A 31 10.81 -13.57 -1.60
C LEU A 31 9.72 -12.58 -2.01
N LYS A 32 8.60 -13.06 -2.58
CA LYS A 32 7.47 -12.18 -2.85
C LYS A 32 6.83 -11.76 -1.52
N GLN A 33 6.99 -10.50 -1.16
CA GLN A 33 6.22 -9.92 -0.08
C GLN A 33 4.78 -9.70 -0.56
N THR A 34 3.82 -10.11 0.26
CA THR A 34 2.42 -9.75 0.05
C THR A 34 2.25 -8.28 0.40
N PRO A 35 1.62 -7.46 -0.45
CA PRO A 35 1.36 -6.06 -0.14
C PRO A 35 0.46 -5.98 1.10
N THR A 36 0.77 -5.04 1.99
CA THR A 36 0.00 -4.79 3.22
C THR A 36 -0.24 -3.30 3.40
N CYS A 37 -1.31 -2.93 4.11
CA CYS A 37 -1.64 -1.53 4.42
C CYS A 37 -0.76 -0.93 5.54
N THR A 38 0.44 -1.46 5.75
CA THR A 38 1.39 -1.03 6.80
C THR A 38 2.85 -1.27 6.39
N ASP A 39 3.14 -1.54 5.10
CA ASP A 39 4.50 -1.84 4.65
C ASP A 39 5.29 -0.61 4.21
N GLY A 40 4.69 0.58 4.27
CA GLY A 40 5.33 1.84 3.92
C GLY A 40 5.47 2.04 2.43
N VAL A 41 4.80 1.23 1.60
CA VAL A 41 4.87 1.28 0.13
C VAL A 41 3.47 1.47 -0.43
N GLN A 42 3.32 2.33 -1.43
CA GLN A 42 2.05 2.44 -2.14
C GLN A 42 1.84 1.22 -3.04
N ASN A 43 0.95 0.33 -2.64
CA ASN A 43 0.65 -0.90 -3.37
C ASN A 43 -0.52 -0.72 -4.36
N GLN A 44 -0.71 -1.71 -5.23
CA GLN A 44 -1.72 -1.67 -6.31
C GLN A 44 -3.17 -1.57 -5.81
N GLY A 45 -3.66 -0.34 -5.73
CA GLY A 45 -5.04 0.00 -5.37
C GLY A 45 -5.15 1.00 -4.23
N GLU A 46 -4.06 1.30 -3.54
CA GLU A 46 -4.02 2.32 -2.48
C GLU A 46 -4.07 3.73 -3.07
N ALA A 47 -4.79 4.64 -2.41
CA ALA A 47 -4.90 6.04 -2.83
C ALA A 47 -3.67 6.86 -2.41
N GLY A 48 -2.93 6.38 -1.40
CA GLY A 48 -1.64 6.89 -0.94
C GLY A 48 -0.85 5.77 -0.26
N VAL A 49 0.34 6.06 0.27
CA VAL A 49 1.15 5.05 0.97
C VAL A 49 0.37 4.53 2.19
N ASP A 50 0.07 3.22 2.22
CA ASP A 50 -0.66 2.55 3.30
C ASP A 50 -2.08 3.11 3.59
N CYS A 51 -2.72 3.80 2.62
CA CYS A 51 -4.03 4.41 2.83
C CYS A 51 -4.93 4.41 1.58
N GLY A 52 -6.24 4.43 1.83
CA GLY A 52 -7.29 4.46 0.83
C GLY A 52 -7.43 3.17 0.02
N GLY A 53 -8.42 3.16 -0.88
CA GLY A 53 -8.72 2.01 -1.73
C GLY A 53 -9.08 0.75 -0.93
N PRO A 54 -8.30 -0.35 -1.00
CA PRO A 54 -8.55 -1.57 -0.24
C PRO A 54 -8.17 -1.46 1.25
N CYS A 55 -7.45 -0.42 1.66
CA CYS A 55 -7.02 -0.23 3.04
C CYS A 55 -8.11 0.44 3.90
N PRO A 56 -8.22 0.08 5.19
CA PRO A 56 -9.24 0.61 6.09
C PRO A 56 -8.99 2.08 6.48
N TYR A 57 -7.77 2.58 6.29
CA TYR A 57 -7.38 3.94 6.64
C TYR A 57 -7.70 4.90 5.49
N LEU A 58 -8.30 6.05 5.80
CA LEU A 58 -8.45 7.13 4.84
C LEU A 58 -7.12 7.85 4.66
N CYS A 59 -6.82 8.26 3.43
CA CYS A 59 -5.72 9.19 3.21
C CYS A 59 -6.11 10.59 3.65
N THR A 60 -5.15 11.39 4.11
CA THR A 60 -5.36 12.79 4.52
C THR A 60 -5.99 13.64 3.42
N ALA A 61 -5.73 13.32 2.15
CA ALA A 61 -6.36 13.97 1.00
C ALA A 61 -7.89 13.72 0.89
N GLN A 62 -8.41 12.71 1.60
CA GLN A 62 -9.83 12.36 1.63
C GLN A 62 -10.55 12.90 2.87
N GLU A 63 -9.83 13.53 3.81
CA GLU A 63 -10.47 14.18 4.95
C GLU A 63 -11.21 15.42 4.46
N LEU A 64 -12.54 15.31 4.37
CA LEU A 64 -13.38 16.47 4.20
C LEU A 64 -13.38 17.25 5.52
N PRO A 65 -13.22 18.58 5.47
CA PRO A 65 -13.33 19.37 6.68
C PRO A 65 -14.74 19.17 7.27
N PRO A 66 -14.85 19.08 8.60
CA PRO A 66 -16.15 18.99 9.25
C PRO A 66 -17.02 20.18 8.83
N THR A 67 -18.26 19.91 8.40
CA THR A 67 -19.18 20.98 8.01
C THR A 67 -19.89 21.49 9.25
N VAL A 68 -19.68 22.76 9.58
CA VAL A 68 -20.44 23.44 10.63
C VAL A 68 -21.85 23.71 10.12
N LEU A 69 -22.83 23.01 10.69
CA LEU A 69 -24.24 23.15 10.30
C LEU A 69 -24.85 24.43 10.86
N PHE A 70 -24.51 24.75 12.12
CA PHE A 70 -24.87 26.03 12.73
C PHE A 70 -23.83 26.44 13.76
N THR A 71 -23.72 27.75 13.97
CA THR A 71 -22.98 28.32 15.10
C THR A 71 -23.89 29.33 15.79
N THR A 72 -23.92 29.32 17.12
CA THR A 72 -24.72 30.27 17.90
C THR A 72 -23.93 30.70 19.13
N ALA A 73 -23.94 32.00 19.42
CA ALA A 73 -23.36 32.54 20.63
C ALA A 73 -24.39 32.46 21.77
N LEU A 74 -24.01 31.81 22.86
CA LEU A 74 -24.80 31.72 24.09
C LEU A 74 -24.08 32.53 25.17
N THR A 75 -24.81 33.41 25.84
CA THR A 75 -24.29 34.21 26.96
C THR A 75 -24.96 33.75 28.24
N ASN A 76 -24.18 33.38 29.25
CA ASN A 76 -24.68 33.04 30.58
C ASN A 76 -25.04 34.30 31.39
N ALA A 77 -25.75 34.11 32.51
CA ALA A 77 -26.11 35.19 33.44
C ALA A 77 -24.89 35.97 33.97
N ASP A 78 -23.72 35.33 34.04
CA ASP A 78 -22.45 35.94 34.47
C ASP A 78 -21.76 36.78 33.37
N GLY A 79 -22.39 36.95 32.20
CA GLY A 79 -21.82 37.69 31.07
C GLY A 79 -20.78 36.91 30.27
N ARG A 80 -20.55 35.62 30.56
CA ARG A 80 -19.66 34.76 29.78
C ARG A 80 -20.34 34.31 28.49
N THR A 81 -19.72 34.63 27.37
CA THR A 81 -20.16 34.19 26.03
C THR A 81 -19.42 32.91 25.61
N VAL A 82 -20.14 31.91 25.12
CA VAL A 82 -19.61 30.68 24.53
C VAL A 82 -20.20 30.47 23.13
N ALA A 83 -19.45 29.86 22.23
CA ALA A 83 -19.97 29.46 20.92
C ALA A 83 -20.43 28.00 21.01
N ALA A 84 -21.71 27.76 20.76
CA ALA A 84 -22.24 26.44 20.48
C ALA A 84 -22.13 26.21 18.97
N MET A 85 -21.59 25.06 18.58
CA MET A 85 -21.52 24.63 17.19
C MET A 85 -21.98 23.19 17.10
N ASP A 86 -22.79 22.90 16.11
CA ASP A 86 -23.09 21.53 15.70
C ASP A 86 -22.34 21.22 14.43
N VAL A 87 -21.75 20.05 14.43
CA VAL A 87 -20.74 19.66 13.46
C VAL A 87 -21.14 18.32 12.88
N LEU A 88 -21.34 18.30 11.57
CA LEU A 88 -21.54 17.04 10.85
C LEU A 88 -20.16 16.44 10.55
N ALA A 89 -19.88 15.27 11.14
CA ALA A 89 -18.76 14.46 10.72
C ALA A 89 -19.07 13.83 9.34
N PRO A 90 -18.09 13.77 8.42
CA PRO A 90 -18.25 13.12 7.12
C PRO A 90 -18.49 11.60 7.23
#